data_AF-A0A3Q2PLL0-F1
#
_entry.id   AF-A0A3Q2PLL0-F1
#
_cell.length_a   1.000
_cell.length_b   1.000
_cell.length_c   1.000
_cell.angle_alpha   90.00
_cell.angle_beta   90.00
_cell.angle_gamma   90.00
#
_symmetry.space_group_name_H-M   'P 1'
#
loop_
_entity.id
_entity.type
_entity.pdbx_description
1 polymer ?
#
loop_
_entity_poly.entity_id
_entity_poly.type
_entity_poly.pdbx_seq_one_letter_code
_entity_poly.pdbx_strand_id
1 'polypeptide(L)'
;MGDTLEFNDIYQEVKGSWNDGRLRFSKQNVVYKSNKTGKVDSIPAGELNLAQWRRVCLGHGIKLGTSTGHVYKYDGFRDTVTSAPPPV
;
A
#
# COMPACT_ATOMS: atom_id res chain seq x y z
N MET A 1 13.37 15.60 -8.16
CA MET A 1 13.42 14.27 -7.53
C MET A 1 12.07 14.10 -6.84
N GLY A 2 11.18 13.26 -7.38
CA GLY A 2 9.75 13.32 -7.05
C GLY A 2 9.44 12.98 -5.60
N ASP A 3 8.74 13.88 -4.89
CA ASP A 3 8.34 13.73 -3.47
C ASP A 3 7.24 12.66 -3.24
N THR A 4 7.05 11.75 -4.18
CA THR A 4 5.97 10.76 -4.17
C THR A 4 6.46 9.38 -4.58
N LEU A 5 6.05 8.35 -3.85
CA LEU A 5 6.20 6.94 -4.23
C LEU A 5 4.86 6.45 -4.79
N GLU A 6 4.87 5.88 -5.99
CA GLU A 6 3.66 5.37 -6.66
C GLU A 6 3.79 3.89 -6.97
N PHE A 7 2.70 3.16 -6.72
CA PHE A 7 2.56 1.74 -6.99
C PHE A 7 1.26 1.52 -7.77
N ASN A 8 1.38 1.06 -9.01
CA ASN A 8 0.25 0.94 -9.93
C ASN A 8 -0.49 -0.41 -9.87
N ASP A 9 0.18 -1.44 -9.36
CA ASP A 9 -0.31 -2.82 -9.31
C ASP A 9 -0.52 -3.27 -7.86
N ILE A 10 -1.32 -2.51 -7.09
CA ILE A 10 -1.58 -2.78 -5.67
C ILE A 10 -3.04 -3.15 -5.46
N TYR A 11 -3.27 -3.97 -4.43
CA TYR A 11 -4.59 -4.42 -4.07
C TYR A 11 -4.98 -3.93 -2.68
N GLN A 12 -6.16 -3.33 -2.55
CA GLN A 12 -6.73 -3.03 -1.25
C GLN A 12 -7.50 -4.26 -0.73
N GLU A 13 -7.05 -4.79 0.40
CA GLU A 13 -7.63 -5.96 1.06
C GLU A 13 -8.82 -5.54 1.94
N VAL A 14 -10.05 -5.82 1.49
CA VAL A 14 -11.28 -5.52 2.22
C VAL A 14 -12.10 -6.80 2.40
N LYS A 15 -12.25 -7.26 3.64
CA LYS A 15 -13.02 -8.47 4.00
C LYS A 15 -12.67 -9.70 3.13
N GLY A 16 -11.38 -9.90 2.82
CA GLY A 16 -10.90 -11.01 1.99
C GLY A 16 -11.01 -10.80 0.48
N SER A 17 -11.50 -9.64 0.03
CA SER A 17 -11.47 -9.23 -1.38
C SER A 17 -10.25 -8.36 -1.66
N TRP A 18 -9.50 -8.67 -2.72
CA TRP A 18 -8.40 -7.86 -3.24
C TRP A 18 -8.92 -6.95 -4.35
N ASN A 19 -9.12 -5.67 -4.02
CA ASN A 19 -9.59 -4.68 -4.97
C ASN A 19 -8.39 -4.05 -5.67
N ASP A 20 -8.32 -4.11 -7.00
CA ASP A 20 -7.19 -3.58 -7.74
C ASP A 20 -7.23 -2.04 -7.81
N GLY A 21 -6.06 -1.42 -7.71
CA GLY A 21 -5.94 0.02 -7.73
C GLY A 21 -4.50 0.52 -7.70
N ARG A 22 -4.41 1.84 -7.61
CA ARG A 22 -3.14 2.57 -7.56
C ARG A 22 -2.96 3.19 -6.20
N LEU A 23 -1.79 3.00 -5.61
CA LEU A 23 -1.43 3.52 -4.31
C LEU A 23 -0.29 4.53 -4.46
N ARG A 24 -0.46 5.72 -3.88
CA ARG A 24 0.55 6.78 -3.89
C ARG A 24 0.80 7.28 -2.48
N PHE A 25 2.07 7.28 -2.08
CA PHE A 25 2.54 7.92 -0.86
C PHE A 25 3.14 9.27 -1.21
N SER A 26 2.78 10.30 -0.45
CA SER A 26 3.43 11.60 -0.44
C SER A 26 3.81 11.96 0.99
N LYS A 27 4.55 13.07 1.17
CA LYS A 27 4.82 13.62 2.51
C LYS A 27 3.55 14.06 3.25
N GLN A 28 2.47 14.34 2.53
CA GLN A 28 1.23 14.92 3.08
C GLN A 28 0.15 13.87 3.30
N ASN A 29 0.08 12.85 2.44
CA ASN A 29 -1.00 11.87 2.44
C ASN A 29 -0.63 10.55 1.75
N VAL A 30 -1.45 9.54 2.05
CA VAL A 30 -1.50 8.27 1.33
C VAL A 30 -2.80 8.23 0.54
N VAL A 31 -2.72 8.06 -0.77
CA VAL A 31 -3.88 8.07 -1.67
C VAL A 31 -3.99 6.73 -2.36
N TYR A 32 -5.16 6.11 -2.26
CA TYR A 32 -5.51 4.91 -3.01
C TYR A 32 -6.67 5.22 -3.96
N LYS A 33 -6.55 4.80 -5.22
CA LYS A 33 -7.60 4.89 -6.22
C LYS A 33 -7.95 3.50 -6.72
N SER A 34 -9.18 3.07 -6.51
CA SER A 34 -9.72 1.84 -7.08
C SER A 34 -9.84 1.98 -8.59
N ASN A 35 -9.33 1.01 -9.35
CA ASN A 35 -9.49 0.99 -10.81
C ASN A 35 -10.92 0.60 -11.19
N LYS A 36 -11.51 -0.39 -10.50
CA LYS A 36 -12.86 -0.89 -10.78
C LYS A 36 -13.96 0.15 -10.55
N THR A 37 -13.91 0.86 -9.43
CA THR A 37 -14.98 1.79 -9.03
C THR A 37 -14.64 3.26 -9.28
N GLY A 38 -13.36 3.57 -9.52
CA GLY A 38 -12.87 4.94 -9.57
C GLY A 38 -12.82 5.66 -8.21
N LYS A 39 -13.28 5.01 -7.13
CA LYS A 39 -13.28 5.59 -5.78
C LYS A 39 -11.86 5.94 -5.35
N VAL A 40 -11.69 7.14 -4.80
CA VAL A 40 -10.43 7.61 -4.23
C VAL A 40 -10.57 7.73 -2.72
N ASP A 41 -9.66 7.09 -2.01
CA ASP A 41 -9.49 7.23 -0.57
C ASP A 41 -8.16 7.97 -0.31
N SER A 42 -8.17 8.98 0.56
CA SER A 42 -7.00 9.80 0.89
C SER A 42 -6.87 9.90 2.40
N ILE A 43 -5.73 9.46 2.93
CA ILE A 43 -5.42 9.42 4.37
C ILE A 43 -4.35 10.48 4.64
N PRO A 44 -4.62 11.52 5.44
CA PRO A 44 -3.60 12.48 5.83
C PRO A 44 -2.47 11.80 6.62
N ALA A 45 -1.22 12.17 6.33
CA ALA A 45 -0.06 11.58 6.99
C ALA A 45 -0.08 11.79 8.51
N GLY A 46 -0.61 12.93 8.98
CA GLY A 46 -0.75 13.23 10.41
C GLY A 46 -1.78 12.37 11.15
N GLU A 47 -2.66 11.66 10.45
CA GLU A 47 -3.62 10.74 11.06
C GLU A 47 -3.06 9.32 11.23
N LEU A 48 -1.95 8.99 10.55
CA LEU A 48 -1.35 7.67 10.64
C LEU A 48 -0.68 7.46 11.99
N ASN A 49 -1.12 6.46 12.74
CA ASN A 49 -0.53 6.09 14.03
C ASN A 49 0.16 4.72 14.01
N LEU A 50 -0.10 3.90 13.00
CA LEU A 50 0.44 2.57 12.86
C LEU A 50 0.79 2.31 11.40
N ALA A 51 1.98 1.78 11.16
CA ALA A 51 2.37 1.21 9.88
C ALA A 51 3.09 -0.12 10.13
N GLN A 52 2.51 -1.21 9.62
CA GLN A 52 3.07 -2.55 9.79
C GLN A 52 3.28 -3.20 8.43
N TRP A 53 4.54 -3.54 8.13
CA TRP A 53 4.90 -4.37 6.99
C TRP A 53 4.71 -5.85 7.35
N ARG A 54 4.10 -6.63 6.46
CA ARG A 54 3.84 -8.05 6.72
C ARG A 54 3.81 -8.89 5.45
N ARG A 55 4.11 -10.18 5.59
CA ARG A 55 3.84 -11.19 4.55
C ARG A 55 2.33 -11.38 4.39
N VAL A 56 1.87 -11.49 3.15
CA VAL A 56 0.45 -11.69 2.77
C VAL A 56 0.34 -12.70 1.63
N CYS A 57 -0.89 -13.01 1.20
CA CYS A 57 -1.14 -13.98 0.12
C CYS A 57 -0.47 -13.58 -1.21
N LEU A 58 -0.38 -12.28 -1.49
CA LEU A 58 0.26 -11.71 -2.68
C LEU A 58 1.53 -10.95 -2.29
N GLY A 59 2.61 -11.69 -2.01
CA GLY A 59 3.92 -11.11 -1.67
C GLY A 59 3.91 -10.42 -0.30
N HIS A 60 4.11 -9.11 -0.31
CA HIS A 60 4.06 -8.29 0.90
C HIS A 60 2.90 -7.30 0.89
N GLY A 61 2.50 -6.91 2.10
CA GLY A 61 1.47 -5.92 2.33
C GLY A 61 1.85 -4.96 3.45
N ILE A 62 1.26 -3.77 3.41
CA ILE A 62 1.32 -2.77 4.46
C ILE A 62 -0.07 -2.61 5.09
N LYS A 63 -0.11 -2.68 6.41
CA LYS A 63 -1.28 -2.34 7.23
C LYS A 63 -1.06 -0.97 7.84
N LEU A 64 -1.91 -0.02 7.49
CA LEU A 64 -1.93 1.33 8.04
C LEU A 64 -3.10 1.46 9.01
N GLY A 65 -2.85 2.03 10.19
CA GLY A 65 -3.86 2.41 11.16
C GLY A 65 -3.92 3.93 11.30
N THR A 66 -5.12 4.46 11.51
CA THR A 66 -5.33 5.88 11.81
C THR A 66 -5.67 6.10 13.28
N SER A 67 -5.45 7.32 13.77
CA SER A 67 -5.86 7.78 15.11
C SER A 67 -7.37 7.64 15.36
N THR A 68 -8.17 7.69 14.30
CA THR A 68 -9.63 7.49 14.31
C THR A 68 -10.05 6.02 14.37
N GLY A 69 -9.09 5.08 14.35
CA GLY A 69 -9.35 3.64 14.44
C GLY A 69 -9.62 2.96 13.09
N HIS A 70 -9.52 3.67 11.97
CA HIS A 70 -9.61 3.06 10.65
C HIS A 70 -8.35 2.26 10.33
N VAL A 71 -8.52 1.15 9.60
CA VAL A 71 -7.44 0.28 9.17
C VAL A 71 -7.50 0.10 7.67
N TYR A 72 -6.39 0.39 7.01
CA TYR A 72 -6.20 0.24 5.57
C TYR A 72 -5.14 -0.82 5.33
N LYS A 73 -5.43 -1.75 4.42
CA LYS A 73 -4.54 -2.86 4.08
C LYS A 73 -4.30 -2.82 2.58
N TYR A 74 -3.03 -2.70 2.20
CA TYR A 74 -2.60 -2.70 0.81
C TYR A 74 -1.61 -3.84 0.61
N ASP A 75 -1.87 -4.70 -0.35
CA ASP A 75 -1.13 -5.93 -0.64
C ASP A 75 -0.60 -5.91 -2.08
N GLY A 76 0.29 -6.84 -2.42
CA GLY A 76 0.83 -6.99 -3.78
C GLY A 76 2.18 -6.29 -3.98
N PHE A 77 2.82 -5.82 -2.91
CA PHE A 77 4.17 -5.28 -3.01
C PHE A 77 5.14 -6.40 -3.36
N ARG A 78 5.86 -6.22 -4.48
CA ARG A 78 6.88 -7.17 -4.95
C ARG A 78 8.13 -7.05 -4.08
N ASP A 79 8.73 -8.20 -3.78
CA ASP A 79 10.08 -8.24 -3.22
C ASP A 79 11.07 -7.76 -4.29
N THR A 80 11.63 -6.57 -4.12
CA THR A 80 12.74 -6.10 -4.97
C THR A 80 14.08 -6.70 -4.57
N VAL A 81 14.12 -7.65 -3.63
CA VAL A 81 15.36 -8.34 -3.23
C VAL A 81 15.53 -9.63 -4.04
N THR A 82 16.09 -9.47 -5.23
CA THR A 82 17.06 -10.45 -5.76
C THR A 82 18.23 -9.67 -6.33
N SER A 83 18.91 -8.92 -5.46
CA SER A 83 20.32 -8.54 -5.67
C SER A 83 21.25 -9.54 -4.99
N ALA A 84 20.86 -10.82 -4.92
CA ALA A 84 21.82 -11.86 -4.62
C ALA A 84 22.68 -12.03 -5.88
N PRO A 85 24.00 -11.82 -5.83
CA PRO A 85 24.85 -12.16 -6.95
C PRO A 85 24.67 -13.65 -7.26
N PRO A 86 24.71 -14.06 -8.55
CA PRO A 86 24.64 -15.47 -8.89
C PRO A 86 25.73 -16.24 -8.13
N PRO A 87 25.45 -17.50 -7.70
CA PRO A 87 26.49 -18.32 -7.10
C PRO A 87 27.68 -18.43 -8.07
N VAL A 88 28.86 -18.10 -7.57
CA VAL A 88 30.16 -18.25 -8.25
C VAL A 88 30.43 -19.68 -8.65
#